data_AF-A0A2K3UUZ8-F1
#
_entry.id   AF-A0A2K3UUZ8-F1
#
_cell.length_a   1.000
_cell.length_b   1.000
_cell.length_c   1.000
_cell.angle_alpha   90.00
_cell.angle_beta   90.00
_cell.angle_gamma   90.00
#
_symmetry.space_group_name_H-M   'P 1'
#
loop_
_entity.id
_entity.type
_entity.pdbx_description
1 polymer ?
#
loop_
_entity_poly.entity_id
_entity_poly.type
_entity_poly.pdbx_seq_one_letter_code
_entity_poly.pdbx_strand_id
1 'polypeptide(L)'
;MTHPAPPPPTSAALPVPTDQAVYTAISTDHYPWTDIAVDLATRRSQGASCVFDAWQDGRWARFVWARGEVLGGFTWGGQDVSWATTMQALPRAQVSLSTQSPKIAGLVWAARASTPQPLDDVWPGLQRRLEREMFSGVLVSGTGGSYWDSGQVIGGTLPAPGAAATAYAPYAEVSPQALATLWKELVEVVARSVPLETAWWEVSTRLSVTYDCLDPFAREIALRGTALHIDPALEVSEFRPALLAALRASLARLGVRLADLPTAPLRDRPEWAAAGLETL
;
A
#
# COMPACT_ATOMS: atom_id res chain seq x y z
N MET A 1 36.13 14.35 -24.58
CA MET A 1 34.75 14.85 -24.71
C MET A 1 33.99 14.40 -23.48
N THR A 2 33.84 15.29 -22.50
CA THR A 2 33.06 15.05 -21.28
C THR A 2 31.59 15.15 -21.64
N HIS A 3 30.88 14.02 -21.66
CA HIS A 3 29.42 14.05 -21.75
C HIS A 3 28.88 14.90 -20.60
N PRO A 4 27.97 15.86 -20.86
CA PRO A 4 27.31 16.57 -19.77
C PRO A 4 26.60 15.54 -18.89
N ALA A 5 26.83 15.64 -17.58
CA ALA A 5 26.14 14.81 -16.62
C ALA A 5 24.63 15.02 -16.78
N PRO A 6 23.82 13.95 -16.84
CA PRO A 6 22.37 14.10 -16.89
C PRO A 6 21.91 14.89 -15.65
N PRO A 7 20.91 15.78 -15.80
CA PRO A 7 20.38 16.53 -14.67
C PRO A 7 19.91 15.57 -13.57
N PRO A 8 20.06 15.94 -12.28
CA PRO A 8 19.58 15.12 -11.19
C PRO A 8 18.06 14.91 -11.37
N PRO A 9 17.55 13.69 -11.09
CA PRO A 9 16.12 13.46 -11.14
C PRO A 9 15.42 14.41 -10.18
N THR A 10 14.38 15.07 -10.66
CA THR A 10 13.56 16.05 -9.94
C THR A 10 12.65 15.43 -8.87
N SER A 11 12.66 14.11 -8.72
CA SER A 11 11.87 13.38 -7.74
C SER A 11 12.78 12.91 -6.60
N ALA A 12 12.58 13.47 -5.40
CA ALA A 12 13.22 12.99 -4.18
C ALA A 12 12.72 11.57 -3.84
N ALA A 13 13.56 10.76 -3.18
CA ALA A 13 13.21 9.38 -2.88
C ALA A 13 12.03 9.36 -1.91
N LEU A 14 11.13 8.38 -2.05
CA LEU A 14 10.05 8.21 -1.09
C LEU A 14 10.65 8.10 0.32
N PRO A 15 10.27 8.97 1.27
CA PRO A 15 10.79 8.93 2.63
C PRO A 15 10.34 7.63 3.30
N VAL A 16 11.24 6.96 4.01
CA VAL A 16 10.95 5.71 4.74
C VAL A 16 11.01 6.01 6.24
N PRO A 17 10.11 5.44 7.06
CA PRO A 17 10.16 5.63 8.50
C PRO A 17 11.49 5.12 9.07
N THR A 18 12.12 5.91 9.94
CA THR A 18 13.45 5.64 10.50
C THR A 18 13.41 5.23 11.97
N ASP A 19 12.21 5.04 12.53
CA ASP A 19 11.96 4.63 13.91
C ASP A 19 12.59 3.26 14.24
N GLN A 20 12.75 2.40 13.23
CA GLN A 20 13.45 1.12 13.35
C GLN A 20 14.65 1.03 12.41
N ALA A 21 15.49 2.07 12.39
CA ALA A 21 16.76 2.04 11.67
C ALA A 21 17.70 0.98 12.28
N VAL A 22 18.21 0.09 11.44
CA VAL A 22 19.29 -0.85 11.77
C VAL A 22 20.62 -0.11 11.71
N TYR A 23 20.85 0.61 10.61
CA TYR A 23 21.95 1.54 10.44
C TYR A 23 21.52 2.64 9.47
N THR A 24 22.14 3.81 9.63
CA THR A 24 21.83 5.01 8.86
C THR A 24 23.10 5.61 8.30
N ALA A 25 23.14 5.80 6.98
CA ALA A 25 24.23 6.49 6.27
C ALA A 25 25.63 6.00 6.66
N ILE A 26 25.83 4.68 6.66
CA ILE A 26 27.16 4.09 6.85
C ILE A 26 27.87 3.95 5.50
N SER A 27 29.18 4.20 5.49
CA SER A 27 29.98 4.05 4.27
C SER A 27 30.33 2.59 4.01
N THR A 28 30.16 2.16 2.76
CA THR A 28 30.66 0.86 2.29
C THR A 28 32.18 0.74 2.30
N ASP A 29 32.92 1.85 2.44
CA ASP A 29 34.37 1.82 2.69
C ASP A 29 34.70 1.26 4.09
N HIS A 30 33.78 1.36 5.05
CA HIS A 30 33.94 0.92 6.43
C HIS A 30 33.10 -0.31 6.78
N TYR A 31 31.98 -0.50 6.07
CA TYR A 31 31.12 -1.67 6.19
C TYR A 31 30.87 -2.26 4.80
N PRO A 32 31.78 -3.12 4.31
CA PRO A 32 31.80 -3.56 2.92
C PRO A 32 30.50 -4.24 2.49
N TRP A 33 30.24 -4.21 1.18
CA TRP A 33 29.08 -4.86 0.55
C TRP A 33 28.92 -6.34 0.93
N THR A 34 30.02 -7.05 1.17
CA THR A 34 29.99 -8.45 1.64
C THR A 34 29.31 -8.58 3.00
N ASP A 35 29.60 -7.69 3.93
CA ASP A 35 29.07 -7.72 5.29
C ASP A 35 27.60 -7.31 5.30
N ILE A 36 27.27 -6.29 4.49
CA ILE A 36 25.87 -5.89 4.23
C ILE A 36 25.07 -7.06 3.66
N ALA A 37 25.60 -7.79 2.67
CA ALA A 37 24.91 -8.92 2.07
C ALA A 37 24.67 -10.06 3.08
N VAL A 38 25.64 -10.31 3.97
CA VAL A 38 25.51 -11.29 5.06
C VAL A 38 24.45 -10.87 6.09
N ASP A 39 24.43 -9.60 6.51
CA ASP A 39 23.40 -9.09 7.42
C ASP A 39 22.00 -9.17 6.80
N LEU A 40 21.85 -8.72 5.55
CA LEU A 40 20.58 -8.81 4.81
C LEU A 40 20.11 -10.26 4.66
N ALA A 41 21.02 -11.19 4.32
CA ALA A 41 20.68 -12.61 4.22
C ALA A 41 20.21 -13.19 5.56
N THR A 42 20.85 -12.79 6.65
CA THR A 42 20.47 -13.21 8.01
C THR A 42 19.08 -12.71 8.36
N ARG A 43 18.81 -11.42 8.16
CA ARG A 43 17.48 -10.82 8.42
C ARG A 43 16.39 -11.43 7.55
N ARG A 44 16.72 -11.70 6.29
CA ARG A 44 15.82 -12.38 5.36
C ARG A 44 15.40 -13.76 5.89
N SER A 45 16.37 -14.54 6.37
CA SER A 45 16.10 -15.86 6.96
C SER A 45 15.23 -15.81 8.22
N GLN A 46 15.19 -14.66 8.91
CA GLN A 46 14.33 -14.41 10.07
C GLN A 46 12.93 -13.88 9.68
N GLY A 47 12.62 -13.79 8.38
CA GLY A 47 11.33 -13.29 7.90
C GLY A 47 11.17 -11.78 8.01
N ALA A 48 12.27 -11.02 8.13
CA ALA A 48 12.21 -9.57 8.28
C ALA A 48 11.63 -8.89 7.03
N SER A 49 10.88 -7.79 7.24
CA SER A 49 10.56 -6.83 6.18
C SER A 49 11.49 -5.64 6.33
N CYS A 50 12.15 -5.23 5.25
CA CYS A 50 13.22 -4.25 5.31
C CYS A 50 13.19 -3.34 4.09
N VAL A 51 13.68 -2.12 4.26
CA VAL A 51 14.00 -1.21 3.17
C VAL A 51 15.46 -0.82 3.28
N PHE A 52 16.20 -1.07 2.20
CA PHE A 52 17.62 -0.74 2.08
C PHE A 52 17.79 0.35 1.04
N ASP A 53 18.45 1.44 1.42
CA ASP A 53 18.82 2.52 0.52
C ASP A 53 20.33 2.55 0.33
N ALA A 54 20.78 2.73 -0.91
CA ALA A 54 22.17 2.99 -1.25
C ALA A 54 22.25 4.23 -2.13
N TRP A 55 23.16 5.15 -1.81
CA TRP A 55 23.41 6.34 -2.62
C TRP A 55 24.89 6.65 -2.77
N GLN A 56 25.26 7.15 -3.94
CA GLN A 56 26.61 7.61 -4.25
C GLN A 56 26.54 8.65 -5.38
N ASP A 57 27.12 9.84 -5.19
CA ASP A 57 27.28 10.86 -6.23
C ASP A 57 25.98 11.16 -7.03
N GLY A 58 24.84 11.27 -6.33
CA GLY A 58 23.53 11.53 -6.92
C GLY A 58 22.82 10.31 -7.53
N ARG A 59 23.50 9.16 -7.63
CA ARG A 59 22.87 7.88 -7.94
C ARG A 59 22.28 7.29 -6.67
N TRP A 60 21.17 6.57 -6.83
CA TRP A 60 20.46 5.94 -5.74
C TRP A 60 19.76 4.67 -6.19
N ALA A 61 19.71 3.69 -5.30
CA ALA A 61 18.92 2.49 -5.45
C ALA A 61 18.29 2.11 -4.11
N ARG A 62 17.08 1.58 -4.16
CA ARG A 62 16.38 1.02 -3.01
C ARG A 62 16.02 -0.42 -3.26
N PHE A 63 16.18 -1.25 -2.23
CA PHE A 63 15.72 -2.63 -2.22
C PHE A 63 14.69 -2.82 -1.11
N VAL A 64 13.68 -3.64 -1.40
CA VAL A 64 12.56 -3.88 -0.50
C VAL A 64 12.38 -5.37 -0.29
N TRP A 65 12.21 -5.75 0.96
CA TRP A 65 11.83 -7.10 1.38
C TRP A 65 10.55 -7.04 2.19
N ALA A 66 9.67 -8.02 1.98
CA ALA A 66 8.47 -8.21 2.77
C ALA A 66 8.40 -9.66 3.25
N ARG A 67 8.30 -9.84 4.57
CA ARG A 67 8.21 -11.16 5.23
C ARG A 67 9.35 -12.12 4.85
N GLY A 68 10.57 -11.62 4.68
CA GLY A 68 11.72 -12.41 4.24
C GLY A 68 11.78 -12.68 2.74
N GLU A 69 10.81 -12.24 1.95
CA GLU A 69 10.87 -12.35 0.49
C GLU A 69 11.40 -11.07 -0.14
N VAL A 70 12.25 -11.20 -1.16
CA VAL A 70 12.77 -10.05 -1.93
C VAL A 70 11.68 -9.60 -2.88
N LEU A 71 11.17 -8.38 -2.72
CA LEU A 71 10.25 -7.80 -3.70
C LEU A 71 11.03 -7.29 -4.92
N GLY A 72 12.20 -6.69 -4.69
CA GLY A 72 13.13 -6.28 -5.75
C GLY A 72 13.94 -5.06 -5.37
N GLY A 73 14.69 -4.55 -6.35
CA GLY A 73 15.40 -3.28 -6.26
C GLY A 73 14.94 -2.32 -7.34
N PHE A 74 14.97 -1.01 -7.07
CA PHE A 74 14.66 0.01 -8.05
C PHE A 74 15.51 1.27 -7.87
N THR A 75 15.67 2.04 -8.95
CA THR A 75 16.33 3.36 -8.94
C THR A 75 15.32 4.49 -9.01
N TRP A 76 15.81 5.72 -9.20
CA TRP A 76 14.99 6.88 -9.53
C TRP A 76 13.95 6.58 -10.62
N GLY A 77 12.71 7.01 -10.41
CA GLY A 77 11.60 6.77 -11.33
C GLY A 77 11.04 5.34 -11.32
N GLY A 78 11.45 4.49 -10.38
CA GLY A 78 10.88 3.15 -10.22
C GLY A 78 11.43 2.10 -11.19
N GLN A 79 12.55 2.37 -11.87
CA GLN A 79 13.18 1.41 -12.77
C GLN A 79 13.80 0.25 -11.99
N ASP A 80 13.43 -0.99 -12.32
CA ASP A 80 13.93 -2.16 -11.62
C ASP A 80 15.45 -2.35 -11.83
N VAL A 81 16.15 -2.74 -10.76
CA VAL A 81 17.60 -2.98 -10.76
C VAL A 81 17.96 -4.19 -9.90
N SER A 82 18.97 -4.95 -10.35
CA SER A 82 19.47 -6.09 -9.60
C SER A 82 20.47 -5.68 -8.51
N TRP A 83 20.59 -6.49 -7.46
CA TRP A 83 21.58 -6.26 -6.39
C TRP A 83 23.01 -6.20 -6.93
N ALA A 84 23.38 -7.10 -7.84
CA ALA A 84 24.70 -7.13 -8.45
C ALA A 84 24.98 -5.87 -9.28
N THR A 85 24.01 -5.41 -10.06
CA THR A 85 24.10 -4.16 -10.82
C THR A 85 24.31 -2.96 -9.90
N THR A 86 23.57 -2.89 -8.79
CA THR A 86 23.71 -1.81 -7.81
C THR A 86 25.09 -1.79 -7.17
N MET A 87 25.61 -2.93 -6.71
CA MET A 87 26.95 -2.99 -6.10
C MET A 87 28.06 -2.54 -7.07
N GLN A 88 27.93 -2.89 -8.35
CA GLN A 88 28.87 -2.44 -9.40
C GLN A 88 28.74 -0.94 -9.68
N ALA A 89 27.51 -0.41 -9.68
CA ALA A 89 27.25 0.99 -9.99
C ALA A 89 27.54 1.95 -8.82
N LEU A 90 27.48 1.45 -7.58
CA LEU A 90 27.66 2.19 -6.33
C LEU A 90 28.73 1.51 -5.42
N PRO A 91 30.00 1.40 -5.88
CA PRO A 91 31.02 0.65 -5.16
C PRO A 91 31.43 1.28 -3.81
N ARG A 92 31.18 2.58 -3.63
CA ARG A 92 31.51 3.37 -2.42
C ARG A 92 30.27 4.12 -1.91
N ALA A 93 29.14 3.42 -1.87
CA ALA A 93 27.87 3.95 -1.42
C ALA A 93 27.87 4.30 0.08
N GLN A 94 27.06 5.29 0.41
CA GLN A 94 26.45 5.41 1.72
C GLN A 94 25.17 4.58 1.73
N VAL A 95 24.95 3.81 2.80
CA VAL A 95 23.82 2.88 2.89
C VAL A 95 23.03 3.07 4.18
N SER A 96 21.72 2.85 4.08
CA SER A 96 20.80 2.82 5.21
C SER A 96 19.95 1.56 5.13
N LEU A 97 19.61 0.99 6.28
CA LEU A 97 18.69 -0.13 6.40
C LEU A 97 17.74 0.13 7.54
N SER A 98 16.45 -0.01 7.28
CA SER A 98 15.42 0.02 8.32
C SER A 98 14.55 -1.22 8.25
N THR A 99 14.19 -1.77 9.41
CA THR A 99 13.13 -2.77 9.49
C THR A 99 11.79 -2.08 9.43
N GLN A 100 10.83 -2.71 8.75
CA GLN A 100 9.51 -2.15 8.52
C GLN A 100 8.43 -3.17 8.85
N SER A 101 7.20 -2.71 9.02
CA SER A 101 6.07 -3.63 8.91
C SER A 101 5.94 -4.15 7.47
N PRO A 102 5.43 -5.37 7.25
CA PRO A 102 5.19 -5.89 5.90
C PRO A 102 4.33 -4.96 5.04
N LYS A 103 3.37 -4.25 5.66
CA LYS A 103 2.50 -3.30 4.97
C LYS A 103 3.27 -2.08 4.44
N ILE A 104 4.13 -1.49 5.26
CA ILE A 104 4.95 -0.35 4.83
C ILE A 104 5.88 -0.78 3.70
N ALA A 105 6.56 -1.93 3.83
CA ALA A 105 7.40 -2.47 2.76
C ALA A 105 6.60 -2.68 1.46
N GLY A 106 5.40 -3.27 1.54
CA GLY A 106 4.50 -3.41 0.41
C GLY A 106 4.13 -2.08 -0.24
N LEU A 107 3.77 -1.06 0.54
CA LEU A 107 3.44 0.27 0.03
C LEU A 107 4.64 0.96 -0.60
N VAL A 108 5.85 0.86 -0.04
CA VAL A 108 7.08 1.39 -0.66
C VAL A 108 7.29 0.76 -2.04
N TRP A 109 7.15 -0.57 -2.12
CA TRP A 109 7.31 -1.28 -3.38
C TRP A 109 6.24 -0.90 -4.40
N ALA A 110 4.97 -0.84 -3.99
CA ALA A 110 3.86 -0.49 -4.86
C ALA A 110 3.96 0.97 -5.35
N ALA A 111 4.37 1.90 -4.47
CA ALA A 111 4.46 3.33 -4.76
C ALA A 111 5.67 3.71 -5.63
N ARG A 112 6.62 2.78 -5.89
CA ARG A 112 7.90 3.07 -6.57
C ARG A 112 7.76 3.71 -7.95
N ALA A 113 6.69 3.39 -8.66
CA ALA A 113 6.39 3.89 -10.00
C ALA A 113 5.14 4.78 -10.03
N SER A 114 4.56 5.10 -8.87
CA SER A 114 3.37 5.94 -8.81
C SER A 114 3.68 7.37 -9.22
N THR A 115 2.79 7.95 -10.02
CA THR A 115 2.85 9.37 -10.35
C THR A 115 2.52 10.19 -9.10
N PRO A 116 3.39 11.12 -8.66
CA PRO A 116 3.10 12.00 -7.53
C PRO A 116 1.90 12.90 -7.86
N GLN A 117 0.92 12.95 -6.97
CA GLN A 117 -0.27 13.79 -7.09
C GLN A 117 -0.28 14.87 -6.00
N PRO A 118 -0.06 16.15 -6.33
CA PRO A 118 -0.28 17.24 -5.39
C PRO A 118 -1.72 17.22 -4.90
N LEU A 119 -1.91 17.43 -3.59
CA LEU A 119 -3.25 17.46 -3.01
C LEU A 119 -3.75 18.90 -2.88
N ASP A 120 -5.00 19.11 -3.30
CA ASP A 120 -5.66 20.42 -3.27
C ASP A 120 -6.25 20.76 -1.90
N ASP A 121 -5.44 20.70 -0.84
CA ASP A 121 -5.72 21.23 0.50
C ASP A 121 -4.43 21.23 1.34
N VAL A 122 -4.45 21.84 2.53
CA VAL A 122 -3.34 21.82 3.49
C VAL A 122 -3.67 20.99 4.73
N TRP A 123 -2.65 20.59 5.46
CA TRP A 123 -2.84 19.92 6.74
C TRP A 123 -3.42 20.87 7.81
N PRO A 124 -4.37 20.48 8.68
CA PRO A 124 -4.95 19.14 8.84
C PRO A 124 -6.25 18.90 8.06
N GLY A 125 -6.67 19.79 7.15
CA GLY A 125 -7.87 19.60 6.32
C GLY A 125 -7.82 18.30 5.51
N LEU A 126 -6.65 18.02 4.94
CA LEU A 126 -6.32 16.76 4.26
C LEU A 126 -6.59 15.51 5.10
N GLN A 127 -6.33 15.53 6.40
CA GLN A 127 -6.42 14.34 7.25
C GLN A 127 -7.81 13.71 7.19
N ARG A 128 -8.84 14.52 7.45
CA ARG A 128 -10.24 14.06 7.46
C ARG A 128 -10.68 13.55 6.10
N ARG A 129 -10.19 14.15 5.01
CA ARG A 129 -10.48 13.69 3.66
C ARG A 129 -9.87 12.31 3.41
N LEU A 130 -8.58 12.13 3.72
CA LEU A 130 -7.87 10.87 3.56
C LEU A 130 -8.48 9.73 4.41
N GLU A 131 -8.89 10.03 5.64
CA GLU A 131 -9.61 9.10 6.51
C GLU A 131 -10.95 8.67 5.89
N ARG A 132 -11.77 9.64 5.46
CA ARG A 132 -13.08 9.38 4.85
C ARG A 132 -12.98 8.60 3.53
N GLU A 133 -12.03 8.98 2.69
CA GLU A 133 -11.80 8.34 1.38
C GLU A 133 -11.08 7.00 1.53
N MET A 134 -10.70 6.59 2.74
CA MET A 134 -9.91 5.39 3.01
C MET A 134 -8.63 5.34 2.18
N PHE A 135 -7.89 6.44 2.14
CA PHE A 135 -6.65 6.53 1.38
C PHE A 135 -5.66 5.42 1.78
N SER A 136 -5.08 4.77 0.78
CA SER A 136 -4.00 3.79 0.93
C SER A 136 -2.85 4.20 0.03
N GLY A 137 -1.69 4.49 0.61
CA GLY A 137 -0.56 5.05 -0.12
C GLY A 137 0.45 5.76 0.77
N VAL A 138 1.29 6.56 0.14
CA VAL A 138 2.31 7.37 0.84
C VAL A 138 1.97 8.84 0.66
N LEU A 139 1.99 9.60 1.75
CA LEU A 139 1.83 11.04 1.75
C LEU A 139 3.18 11.68 2.07
N VAL A 140 3.72 12.47 1.16
CA VAL A 140 5.01 13.15 1.31
C VAL A 140 4.78 14.64 1.55
N SER A 141 5.45 15.20 2.56
CA SER A 141 5.43 16.64 2.86
C SER A 141 6.81 17.08 3.34
N GLY A 142 7.43 18.00 2.61
CA GLY A 142 8.81 18.40 2.85
C GLY A 142 9.78 17.22 2.72
N THR A 143 10.56 16.96 3.75
CA THR A 143 11.52 15.84 3.80
C THR A 143 10.95 14.58 4.46
N GLY A 144 9.74 14.64 5.02
CA GLY A 144 9.08 13.54 5.70
C GLY A 144 7.96 12.92 4.88
N GLY A 145 7.49 11.76 5.33
CA GLY A 145 6.26 11.19 4.80
C GLY A 145 5.58 10.24 5.78
N SER A 146 4.29 10.05 5.56
CA SER A 146 3.42 9.16 6.31
C SER A 146 2.86 8.08 5.40
N TYR A 147 2.73 6.87 5.94
CA TYR A 147 2.21 5.71 5.26
C TYR A 147 0.79 5.47 5.74
N TRP A 148 -0.11 5.26 4.80
CA TRP A 148 -1.53 5.14 5.05
C TRP A 148 -2.05 3.83 4.49
N ASP A 149 -2.91 3.18 5.26
CA ASP A 149 -3.69 2.04 4.84
C ASP A 149 -5.14 2.28 5.27
N SER A 150 -6.05 2.28 4.30
CA SER A 150 -7.48 2.30 4.56
C SER A 150 -7.91 3.52 5.38
N GLY A 151 -7.29 4.68 5.11
CA GLY A 151 -7.55 5.93 5.81
C GLY A 151 -6.89 6.03 7.19
N GLN A 152 -6.06 5.08 7.59
CA GLN A 152 -5.32 5.13 8.86
C GLN A 152 -3.82 5.25 8.63
N VAL A 153 -3.16 6.05 9.48
CA VAL A 153 -1.70 6.14 9.49
C VAL A 153 -1.12 4.86 10.08
N ILE A 154 -0.25 4.18 9.33
CA ILE A 154 0.44 2.96 9.76
C ILE A 154 1.93 3.17 10.00
N GLY A 155 2.48 4.34 9.70
CA GLY A 155 3.86 4.69 10.01
C GLY A 155 4.31 6.04 9.44
N GLY A 156 5.51 6.48 9.84
CA GLY A 156 6.12 7.74 9.37
C GLY A 156 5.68 8.98 10.13
N THR A 157 5.86 10.15 9.52
CA THR A 157 5.60 11.46 10.14
C THR A 157 4.51 12.19 9.37
N LEU A 158 3.49 12.65 10.09
CA LEU A 158 2.40 13.45 9.53
C LEU A 158 2.90 14.85 9.11
N PRO A 159 2.27 15.48 8.09
CA PRO A 159 2.60 16.85 7.72
C PRO A 159 2.41 17.83 8.89
N ALA A 160 3.21 18.89 8.92
CA ALA A 160 3.01 19.99 9.86
C ALA A 160 1.73 20.79 9.51
N PRO A 161 1.06 21.45 10.47
CA PRO A 161 -0.07 22.33 10.18
C PRO A 161 0.26 23.39 9.13
N GLY A 162 -0.62 23.55 8.13
CA GLY A 162 -0.44 24.44 6.98
C GLY A 162 0.45 23.89 5.87
N ALA A 163 1.07 22.71 6.04
CA ALA A 163 1.92 22.12 5.01
C ALA A 163 1.09 21.56 3.85
N ALA A 164 1.59 21.78 2.63
CA ALA A 164 1.14 21.07 1.44
C ALA A 164 1.67 19.63 1.44
N ALA A 165 0.98 18.74 0.73
CA ALA A 165 1.38 17.34 0.63
C ALA A 165 1.18 16.79 -0.78
N THR A 166 1.97 15.77 -1.10
CA THR A 166 1.90 15.02 -2.36
C THR A 166 1.59 13.57 -2.04
N ALA A 167 0.54 13.02 -2.67
CA ALA A 167 0.15 11.63 -2.53
C ALA A 167 0.80 10.75 -3.60
N TYR A 168 1.22 9.57 -3.19
CA TYR A 168 1.61 8.46 -4.03
C TYR A 168 0.62 7.33 -3.77
N ALA A 169 -0.38 7.23 -4.64
CA ALA A 169 -1.47 6.28 -4.55
C ALA A 169 -1.24 5.13 -5.55
N PRO A 170 -0.58 4.03 -5.16
CA PRO A 170 -0.20 2.96 -6.09
C PRO A 170 -1.38 2.24 -6.74
N TYR A 171 -2.58 2.42 -6.20
CA TYR A 171 -3.81 1.80 -6.67
C TYR A 171 -4.75 2.78 -7.36
N ALA A 172 -4.33 4.03 -7.63
CA ALA A 172 -5.18 5.03 -8.28
C ALA A 172 -5.58 4.66 -9.72
N GLU A 173 -4.79 3.82 -10.39
CA GLU A 173 -5.08 3.36 -11.76
C GLU A 173 -6.10 2.22 -11.82
N VAL A 174 -6.46 1.62 -10.68
CA VAL A 174 -7.51 0.59 -10.64
C VAL A 174 -8.84 1.25 -10.99
N SER A 175 -9.41 0.85 -12.13
CA SER A 175 -10.68 1.41 -12.57
C SER A 175 -11.81 1.06 -11.60
N PRO A 176 -12.79 1.96 -11.40
CA PRO A 176 -13.99 1.67 -10.60
C PRO A 176 -14.68 0.36 -11.00
N GLN A 177 -14.71 0.08 -12.31
CA GLN A 177 -15.32 -1.13 -12.86
C GLN A 177 -14.53 -2.38 -12.50
N ALA A 178 -13.20 -2.33 -12.54
CA ALA A 178 -12.34 -3.45 -12.16
C ALA A 178 -12.52 -3.76 -10.66
N LEU A 179 -12.56 -2.72 -9.82
CA LEU A 179 -12.79 -2.87 -8.39
C LEU A 179 -14.18 -3.45 -8.07
N ALA A 180 -15.24 -2.94 -8.72
CA ALA A 180 -16.59 -3.47 -8.57
C ALA A 180 -16.68 -4.93 -9.03
N THR A 181 -15.96 -5.30 -10.09
CA THR A 181 -15.89 -6.68 -10.60
C THR A 181 -15.23 -7.60 -9.58
N LEU A 182 -14.09 -7.20 -9.00
CA LEU A 182 -13.45 -7.95 -7.91
C LEU A 182 -14.42 -8.17 -6.74
N TRP A 183 -15.12 -7.13 -6.29
CA TRP A 183 -16.06 -7.25 -5.18
C TRP A 183 -17.19 -8.24 -5.46
N LYS A 184 -17.72 -8.24 -6.69
CA LYS A 184 -18.75 -9.18 -7.13
C LYS A 184 -18.24 -10.61 -7.09
N GLU A 185 -17.07 -10.87 -7.68
CA GLU A 185 -16.43 -12.19 -7.68
C GLU A 185 -16.13 -12.66 -6.24
N LEU A 186 -15.60 -11.78 -5.40
CA LEU A 186 -15.28 -12.08 -4.01
C LEU A 186 -16.52 -12.49 -3.22
N VAL A 187 -17.55 -11.65 -3.25
CA VAL A 187 -18.80 -11.93 -2.51
C VAL A 187 -19.46 -13.20 -3.03
N GLU A 188 -19.39 -13.48 -4.32
CA GLU A 188 -19.90 -14.74 -4.89
C GLU A 188 -19.11 -15.96 -4.38
N VAL A 189 -17.79 -15.87 -4.26
CA VAL A 189 -16.95 -16.93 -3.67
C VAL A 189 -17.29 -17.16 -2.19
N VAL A 190 -17.46 -16.08 -1.43
CA VAL A 190 -17.84 -16.17 -0.01
C VAL A 190 -19.24 -16.77 0.14
N ALA A 191 -20.23 -16.26 -0.60
CA ALA A 191 -21.62 -16.71 -0.54
C ALA A 191 -21.81 -18.16 -0.99
N ARG A 192 -20.91 -18.69 -1.84
CA ARG A 192 -20.89 -20.12 -2.18
C ARG A 192 -20.33 -21.00 -1.06
N SER A 193 -19.54 -20.43 -0.16
CA SER A 193 -18.86 -21.16 0.91
C SER A 193 -19.63 -21.11 2.24
N VAL A 194 -20.39 -20.04 2.48
CA VAL A 194 -21.11 -19.78 3.74
C VAL A 194 -22.47 -19.13 3.48
N PRO A 195 -23.47 -19.24 4.37
CA PRO A 195 -24.79 -18.63 4.20
C PRO A 195 -24.75 -17.10 4.41
N LEU A 196 -24.13 -16.39 3.46
CA LEU A 196 -23.80 -14.98 3.57
C LEU A 196 -25.03 -14.06 3.57
N GLU A 197 -26.07 -14.40 2.83
CA GLU A 197 -27.21 -13.50 2.55
C GLU A 197 -27.90 -12.97 3.80
N THR A 198 -28.20 -13.83 4.77
CA THR A 198 -28.84 -13.42 6.04
C THR A 198 -27.92 -12.53 6.86
N ALA A 199 -26.65 -12.91 7.01
CA ALA A 199 -25.67 -12.10 7.75
C ALA A 199 -25.44 -10.75 7.09
N TRP A 200 -25.36 -10.72 5.75
CA TRP A 200 -25.20 -9.51 4.95
C TRP A 200 -26.38 -8.56 5.16
N TRP A 201 -27.62 -9.04 5.05
CA TRP A 201 -28.80 -8.20 5.22
C TRP A 201 -28.87 -7.54 6.61
N GLU A 202 -28.61 -8.31 7.67
CA GLU A 202 -28.59 -7.81 9.04
C GLU A 202 -27.47 -6.77 9.25
N VAL A 203 -26.28 -7.04 8.69
CA VAL A 203 -25.12 -6.16 8.78
C VAL A 203 -25.34 -4.86 7.99
N SER A 204 -25.82 -4.95 6.75
CA SER A 204 -26.12 -3.79 5.90
C SER A 204 -27.17 -2.89 6.53
N THR A 205 -28.25 -3.45 7.08
CA THR A 205 -29.28 -2.67 7.80
C THR A 205 -28.70 -1.88 8.98
N ARG A 206 -27.72 -2.43 9.69
CA ARG A 206 -27.06 -1.72 10.78
C ARG A 206 -26.07 -0.67 10.26
N LEU A 207 -25.33 -1.00 9.21
CA LEU A 207 -24.29 -0.15 8.65
C LEU A 207 -24.85 0.98 7.77
N SER A 208 -26.12 0.93 7.36
CA SER A 208 -26.75 1.97 6.56
C SER A 208 -26.86 3.32 7.27
N VAL A 209 -26.72 3.36 8.61
CA VAL A 209 -26.61 4.60 9.39
C VAL A 209 -25.28 5.33 9.12
N THR A 210 -24.26 4.61 8.64
CA THR A 210 -22.93 5.15 8.33
C THR A 210 -22.66 5.19 6.83
N TYR A 211 -23.22 4.24 6.08
CA TYR A 211 -23.03 4.09 4.64
C TYR A 211 -24.38 4.03 3.94
N ASP A 212 -24.86 5.16 3.45
CA ASP A 212 -26.19 5.28 2.82
C ASP A 212 -26.38 4.28 1.66
N CYS A 213 -25.31 3.98 0.91
CA CYS A 213 -25.33 3.00 -0.19
C CYS A 213 -25.62 1.54 0.23
N LEU A 214 -25.58 1.23 1.53
CA LEU A 214 -26.00 -0.06 2.10
C LEU A 214 -27.48 -0.08 2.52
N ASP A 215 -28.23 1.00 2.31
CA ASP A 215 -29.64 1.07 2.65
C ASP A 215 -30.43 -0.05 1.92
N PRO A 216 -31.09 -0.96 2.68
CA PRO A 216 -31.87 -2.05 2.10
C PRO A 216 -33.04 -1.59 1.20
N PHE A 217 -33.47 -0.34 1.33
CA PHE A 217 -34.53 0.26 0.50
C PHE A 217 -33.98 0.91 -0.77
N ALA A 218 -32.84 1.60 -0.69
CA ALA A 218 -32.19 2.21 -1.87
C ALA A 218 -31.64 1.15 -2.83
N ARG A 219 -31.11 0.04 -2.30
CA ARG A 219 -30.60 -1.12 -3.06
C ARG A 219 -29.45 -0.80 -4.02
N GLU A 220 -28.70 0.27 -3.76
CA GLU A 220 -27.52 0.62 -4.54
C GLU A 220 -26.43 -0.44 -4.37
N ILE A 221 -26.30 -1.00 -3.17
CA ILE A 221 -25.54 -2.24 -2.91
C ILE A 221 -26.48 -3.30 -2.34
N ALA A 222 -26.65 -4.40 -3.06
CA ALA A 222 -27.55 -5.47 -2.63
C ALA A 222 -26.99 -6.86 -2.95
N LEU A 223 -27.08 -7.79 -2.00
CA LEU A 223 -26.81 -9.20 -2.23
C LEU A 223 -28.13 -9.93 -2.50
N ARG A 224 -28.21 -10.67 -3.61
CA ARG A 224 -29.37 -11.53 -3.93
C ARG A 224 -28.86 -12.94 -4.21
N GLY A 225 -29.17 -13.89 -3.33
CA GLY A 225 -28.51 -15.18 -3.34
C GLY A 225 -26.98 -15.02 -3.21
N THR A 226 -26.23 -15.45 -4.23
CA THR A 226 -24.77 -15.31 -4.26
C THR A 226 -24.28 -14.09 -5.04
N ALA A 227 -25.17 -13.35 -5.70
CA ALA A 227 -24.78 -12.27 -6.60
C ALA A 227 -24.84 -10.91 -5.91
N LEU A 228 -23.71 -10.22 -5.87
CA LEU A 228 -23.62 -8.82 -5.43
C LEU A 228 -24.01 -7.88 -6.58
N HIS A 229 -24.96 -7.00 -6.31
CA HIS A 229 -25.27 -5.85 -7.13
C HIS A 229 -24.60 -4.61 -6.54
N ILE A 230 -24.01 -3.81 -7.43
CA ILE A 230 -23.44 -2.49 -7.13
C ILE A 230 -23.97 -1.59 -8.24
N ASP A 231 -24.67 -0.53 -7.88
CA ASP A 231 -25.14 0.49 -8.82
C ASP A 231 -23.93 1.09 -9.56
N PRO A 232 -23.94 1.13 -10.91
CA PRO A 232 -22.84 1.69 -11.69
C PRO A 232 -22.62 3.20 -11.47
N ALA A 233 -23.58 3.92 -10.88
CA ALA A 233 -23.46 5.33 -10.56
C ALA A 233 -22.71 5.61 -9.24
N LEU A 234 -22.54 4.59 -8.38
CA LEU A 234 -21.83 4.76 -7.11
C LEU A 234 -20.35 5.05 -7.34
N GLU A 235 -19.83 6.02 -6.59
CA GLU A 235 -18.41 6.31 -6.60
C GLU A 235 -17.62 5.27 -5.78
N VAL A 236 -16.35 5.05 -6.15
CA VAL A 236 -15.44 4.14 -5.41
C VAL A 236 -15.29 4.57 -3.95
N SER A 237 -15.28 5.87 -3.70
CA SER A 237 -15.25 6.49 -2.37
C SER A 237 -16.43 6.08 -1.50
N GLU A 238 -17.57 5.72 -2.10
CA GLU A 238 -18.79 5.33 -1.40
C GLU A 238 -18.86 3.81 -1.20
N PHE A 239 -18.76 3.02 -2.29
CA PHE A 239 -19.01 1.59 -2.19
C PHE A 239 -17.85 0.82 -1.55
N ARG A 240 -16.59 1.25 -1.72
CA ARG A 240 -15.43 0.52 -1.20
C ARG A 240 -15.44 0.43 0.34
N PRO A 241 -15.51 1.55 1.09
CA PRO A 241 -15.61 1.48 2.55
C PRO A 241 -16.79 0.63 3.02
N ALA A 242 -17.95 0.83 2.37
CA ALA A 242 -19.19 0.15 2.70
C ALA A 242 -19.07 -1.38 2.53
N LEU A 243 -18.56 -1.84 1.39
CA LEU A 243 -18.37 -3.26 1.11
C LEU A 243 -17.34 -3.90 2.03
N LEU A 244 -16.23 -3.21 2.32
CA LEU A 244 -15.21 -3.72 3.24
C LEU A 244 -15.77 -3.88 4.65
N ALA A 245 -16.50 -2.88 5.15
CA ALA A 245 -17.15 -2.93 6.45
C ALA A 245 -18.22 -4.05 6.50
N ALA A 246 -19.07 -4.14 5.46
CA ALA A 246 -20.12 -5.15 5.38
C ALA A 246 -19.56 -6.57 5.32
N LEU A 247 -18.53 -6.82 4.50
CA LEU A 247 -17.89 -8.13 4.40
C LEU A 247 -17.22 -8.50 5.73
N ARG A 248 -16.42 -7.61 6.32
CA ARG A 248 -15.75 -7.84 7.62
C ARG A 248 -16.75 -8.23 8.70
N ALA A 249 -17.81 -7.44 8.87
CA ALA A 249 -18.80 -7.67 9.89
C ALA A 249 -19.63 -8.95 9.63
N SER A 250 -19.89 -9.28 8.36
CA SER A 250 -20.58 -10.53 7.99
C SER A 250 -19.73 -11.76 8.29
N LEU A 251 -18.45 -11.74 7.91
CA LEU A 251 -17.49 -12.82 8.20
C LEU A 251 -17.30 -13.02 9.71
N ALA A 252 -17.15 -11.92 10.46
CA ALA A 252 -17.04 -11.97 11.92
C ALA A 252 -18.29 -12.57 12.57
N ARG A 253 -19.49 -12.21 12.09
CA ARG A 253 -20.76 -12.78 12.57
C ARG A 253 -20.87 -14.28 12.29
N LEU A 254 -20.36 -14.73 11.15
CA LEU A 254 -20.36 -16.14 10.75
C LEU A 254 -19.20 -16.94 11.38
N GLY A 255 -18.25 -16.28 12.06
CA GLY A 255 -17.08 -16.93 12.65
C GLY A 255 -16.08 -17.48 11.61
N VAL A 256 -16.08 -16.90 10.41
CA VAL A 256 -15.28 -17.37 9.27
C VAL A 256 -14.18 -16.36 8.96
N ARG A 257 -12.97 -16.85 8.68
CA ARG A 257 -11.86 -16.00 8.25
C ARG A 257 -11.80 -15.96 6.73
N LEU A 258 -11.50 -14.79 6.16
CA LEU A 258 -11.29 -14.68 4.71
C LEU A 258 -10.11 -15.53 4.23
N ALA A 259 -9.13 -15.71 5.11
CA ALA A 259 -7.97 -16.59 4.94
C ALA A 259 -8.35 -18.02 4.52
N ASP A 260 -9.44 -18.56 5.09
CA ASP A 260 -9.85 -19.96 4.97
C ASP A 260 -10.77 -20.22 3.75
N LEU A 261 -11.12 -19.17 3.00
CA LEU A 261 -11.99 -19.25 1.83
C LEU A 261 -11.16 -19.36 0.54
N PRO A 262 -11.71 -19.98 -0.54
CA PRO A 262 -10.98 -20.22 -1.80
C PRO A 262 -10.83 -18.94 -2.64
N THR A 263 -10.08 -17.98 -2.11
CA THR A 263 -9.87 -16.62 -2.65
C THR A 263 -8.49 -16.43 -3.29
N ALA A 264 -7.66 -17.48 -3.34
CA ALA A 264 -6.29 -17.38 -3.85
C ALA A 264 -6.17 -16.70 -5.23
N PRO A 265 -7.00 -17.03 -6.25
CA PRO A 265 -6.92 -16.36 -7.56
C PRO A 265 -7.24 -14.86 -7.51
N LEU A 266 -8.03 -14.42 -6.54
CA LEU A 266 -8.40 -13.02 -6.36
C LEU A 266 -7.31 -12.23 -5.62
N ARG A 267 -6.51 -12.88 -4.77
CA ARG A 267 -5.47 -12.22 -3.96
C ARG A 267 -4.31 -11.68 -4.79
N ASP A 268 -4.02 -12.32 -5.91
CA ASP A 268 -2.91 -11.93 -6.78
C ASP A 268 -3.26 -10.72 -7.68
N ARG A 269 -4.52 -10.28 -7.67
CA ARG A 269 -5.01 -9.16 -8.46
C ARG A 269 -4.68 -7.81 -7.79
N PRO A 270 -4.26 -6.77 -8.53
CA PRO A 270 -3.98 -5.45 -7.94
C PRO A 270 -5.21 -4.83 -7.27
N GLU A 271 -6.41 -5.18 -7.74
CA GLU A 271 -7.67 -4.73 -7.14
C GLU A 271 -7.84 -5.23 -5.70
N TRP A 272 -7.21 -6.35 -5.29
CA TRP A 272 -7.29 -6.88 -3.93
C TRP A 272 -6.73 -5.89 -2.91
N ALA A 273 -5.55 -5.36 -3.19
CA ALA A 273 -4.93 -4.34 -2.36
C ALA A 273 -5.69 -3.01 -2.45
N ALA A 274 -6.17 -2.63 -3.65
CA ALA A 274 -7.00 -1.45 -3.84
C ALA A 274 -8.32 -1.48 -3.04
N ALA A 275 -8.88 -2.68 -2.85
CA ALA A 275 -10.07 -2.94 -2.06
C ALA A 275 -9.81 -2.94 -0.54
N GLY A 276 -8.56 -2.92 -0.08
CA GLY A 276 -8.19 -2.96 1.34
C GLY A 276 -8.31 -4.34 1.98
N LEU A 277 -8.34 -5.41 1.18
CA LEU A 277 -8.60 -6.78 1.62
C LEU A 277 -7.38 -7.48 2.25
N GLU A 278 -6.19 -6.88 2.18
CA GLU A 278 -4.95 -7.41 2.79
C GLU A 278 -5.01 -7.53 4.32
N THR A 279 -6.06 -6.95 4.92
CA THR A 279 -6.24 -6.82 6.38
C THR A 279 -7.33 -7.73 6.97
N LEU A 280 -8.00 -8.54 6.14
CA LEU A 280 -9.13 -9.40 6.51
C LEU A 280 -8.76 -10.87 6.70
#